data_AF-A0A378VU30-F1
#
_entry.id   AF-A0A378VU30-F1
#
_cell.length_a   1.000
_cell.length_b   1.000
_cell.length_c   1.000
_cell.angle_alpha   90.00
_cell.angle_beta   90.00
_cell.angle_gamma   90.00
#
_symmetry.space_group_name_H-M   'P 1'
#
loop_
_entity.id
_entity.type
_entity.pdbx_description
1 polymer ?
#
loop_
_entity_poly.entity_id
_entity_poly.type
_entity_poly.pdbx_seq_one_letter_code
_entity_poly.pdbx_strand_id
1 'polypeptide(L)' 'MLKSIELNSHIRNRLAAYLKGRGLDFQTAMQEEEGNKEIAAIVHSGLPTLVRKLYSEQKCRSFFGKSGI' A
#
# COMPACT_ATOMS: atom_id res chain seq x y z
N MET A 1 -10.49 -6.96 9.71
CA MET A 1 -11.19 -5.71 9.32
C MET A 1 -10.45 -4.86 8.26
N LEU A 2 -9.33 -5.31 7.67
CA LEU A 2 -8.75 -4.70 6.45
C LEU A 2 -9.13 -5.43 5.15
N LYS A 3 -9.81 -6.59 5.22
CA LYS A 3 -10.20 -7.40 4.06
C LYS A 3 -11.20 -6.72 3.12
N SER A 4 -11.80 -5.60 3.53
CA SER A 4 -12.87 -4.91 2.81
C SER A 4 -12.57 -3.43 2.57
N ILE A 5 -11.30 -3.00 2.70
CA ILE A 5 -10.92 -1.72 2.12
C ILE A 5 -10.93 -1.96 0.62
N GLU A 6 -12.09 -1.73 0.02
CA GLU A 6 -12.28 -1.81 -1.40
C GLU A 6 -11.44 -0.66 -1.99
N LEU A 7 -10.18 -0.98 -2.31
CA LEU A 7 -9.30 -0.04 -2.98
C LEU A 7 -10.05 0.39 -4.23
N ASN A 8 -10.30 1.69 -4.38
CA ASN A 8 -11.00 2.15 -5.57
C ASN A 8 -10.18 1.76 -6.82
N SER A 9 -10.85 1.70 -7.97
CA SER A 9 -10.21 1.30 -9.24
C SER A 9 -8.99 2.15 -9.57
N HIS A 10 -8.99 3.44 -9.22
CA HIS A 10 -7.85 4.35 -9.41
C HIS A 10 -6.60 3.92 -8.63
N ILE A 11 -6.76 3.50 -7.37
CA ILE A 11 -5.64 3.05 -6.52
C ILE A 11 -5.10 1.71 -7.01
N ARG A 12 -5.98 0.79 -7.40
CA ARG A 12 -5.59 -0.48 -8.03
C ARG A 12 -4.77 -0.22 -9.30
N ASN A 13 -5.19 0.71 -10.14
CA ASN A 13 -4.46 1.07 -11.37
C ASN A 13 -3.11 1.71 -11.07
N ARG A 14 -3.01 2.59 -10.07
CA ARG A 14 -1.73 3.19 -9.65
C ARG A 14 -0.78 2.16 -9.09
N LEU A 15 -1.26 1.25 -8.25
CA LEU A 15 -0.45 0.16 -7.71
C LEU A 15 0.03 -0.78 -8.83
N ALA A 16 -0.86 -1.17 -9.75
CA ALA A 16 -0.50 -2.01 -10.89
C ALA A 16 0.51 -1.32 -11.82
N ALA A 17 0.36 -0.02 -12.08
CA ALA A 17 1.30 0.75 -12.89
C ALA A 17 2.68 0.86 -12.22
N TYR A 18 2.72 1.09 -10.91
CA TYR A 18 3.96 1.12 -10.13
C TYR A 18 4.71 -0.21 -10.20
N LEU A 19 4.01 -1.31 -9.90
CA LEU A 19 4.56 -2.67 -9.93
C LEU A 19 5.06 -3.05 -11.33
N LYS A 20 4.24 -2.78 -12.36
CA LYS A 20 4.61 -3.03 -13.76
C LYS A 20 5.83 -2.20 -14.20
N GLY A 21 5.93 -0.95 -13.78
CA GLY A 21 7.05 -0.06 -14.08
C GLY A 21 8.37 -0.55 -13.47
N ARG A 22 8.30 -1.24 -12.32
CA ARG A 22 9.47 -1.84 -11.66
C ARG A 22 9.73 -3.28 -12.07
N GLY A 23 8.79 -3.94 -12.76
CA GLY A 23 8.87 -5.37 -13.06
C GLY A 23 8.81 -6.26 -11.82
N LEU A 24 8.17 -5.78 -10.74
CA LEU A 24 8.09 -6.48 -9.46
C LEU A 24 6.64 -6.88 -9.16
N ASP A 25 6.47 -8.00 -8.48
CA ASP A 25 5.20 -8.31 -7.82
C ASP A 25 5.08 -7.54 -6.48
N PHE A 26 3.86 -7.53 -5.93
CA PHE A 26 3.55 -6.80 -4.70
C PHE A 26 4.41 -7.24 -3.52
N GLN A 27 4.61 -8.54 -3.32
CA GLN A 27 5.38 -9.06 -2.18
C GLN A 27 6.84 -8.66 -2.31
N THR A 28 7.43 -8.82 -3.49
CA THR A 28 8.82 -8.45 -3.75
C THR A 28 9.05 -6.95 -3.51
N ALA A 29 8.17 -6.10 -4.04
CA ALA A 29 8.27 -4.66 -3.82
C ALA A 29 8.06 -4.26 -2.34
N MET A 30 7.30 -5.03 -1.57
CA MET A 30 7.08 -4.78 -0.14
C MET A 30 8.26 -5.17 0.75
N GLN A 31 9.15 -6.06 0.29
CA GLN A 31 10.39 -6.41 0.98
C GLN A 31 11.46 -5.32 0.84
N GLU A 32 11.40 -4.54 -0.24
CA GLU A 32 12.29 -3.40 -0.45
C GLU A 32 11.82 -2.20 0.36
N GLU A 33 12.75 -1.48 1.01
CA GLU A 33 12.37 -0.32 1.83
C GLU A 33 11.66 0.78 1.02
N GLU A 34 12.19 1.09 -0.16
CA GLU A 34 11.60 2.09 -1.06
C GLU A 34 10.30 1.59 -1.70
N GLY A 35 10.22 0.30 -2.03
CA GLY A 35 9.01 -0.29 -2.57
C GLY A 35 7.87 -0.33 -1.56
N ASN A 36 8.18 -0.70 -0.32
CA ASN A 36 7.24 -0.68 0.81
C ASN A 36 6.71 0.74 1.05
N LYS A 37 7.60 1.74 1.05
CA LYS A 37 7.25 3.14 1.25
C LYS A 37 6.28 3.64 0.17
N GLU A 38 6.59 3.38 -1.10
CA GLU A 38 5.76 3.84 -2.22
C GLU A 38 4.40 3.12 -2.26
N ILE A 39 4.39 1.81 -2.03
CA ILE A 39 3.16 1.02 -1.92
C ILE A 39 2.30 1.53 -0.75
N ALA A 40 2.90 1.79 0.40
CA ALA A 40 2.20 2.34 1.56
C ALA A 40 1.59 3.71 1.24
N ALA A 41 2.30 4.59 0.52
CA ALA A 41 1.78 5.90 0.11
C ALA A 41 0.60 5.77 -0.89
N ILE A 42 0.72 4.89 -1.89
CA ILE A 42 -0.33 4.61 -2.87
C ILE A 42 -1.59 4.10 -2.14
N VAL A 43 -1.44 3.10 -1.28
CA VAL A 43 -2.56 2.53 -0.53
C VAL A 43 -3.16 3.56 0.43
N HIS A 44 -2.32 4.31 1.16
CA HIS A 44 -2.76 5.35 2.11
C HIS A 44 -3.59 6.45 1.45
N SER A 45 -3.24 6.83 0.21
CA SER A 45 -4.01 7.81 -0.56
C SER A 45 -5.41 7.30 -0.93
N GLY A 46 -5.60 5.98 -0.98
CA GLY A 46 -6.87 5.31 -1.25
C GLY A 46 -7.77 5.09 -0.04
N LEU A 47 -7.25 5.32 1.17
CA LEU A 47 -8.00 5.10 2.40
C LEU A 47 -9.03 6.21 2.62
N PRO A 48 -10.25 5.88 3.10
CA PRO A 48 -11.19 6.89 3.58
C PRO A 48 -10.53 7.80 4.62
N THR A 49 -10.87 9.09 4.63
CA THR A 49 -10.22 10.12 5.48
C THR A 49 -10.13 9.72 6.95
N LEU A 50 -11.14 9.03 7.48
CA LEU A 50 -11.14 8.52 8.85
C LEU A 50 -10.06 7.45 9.07
N VAL A 51 -9.89 6.50 8.15
CA VAL A 51 -8.86 5.46 8.21
C VAL A 51 -7.47 6.08 8.04
N ARG A 52 -7.35 7.07 7.15
CA ARG A 52 -6.12 7.82 6.90
C ARG A 52 -5.61 8.60 8.13
N LYS A 53 -6.54 9.06 8.99
CA LYS A 53 -6.24 9.69 10.28
C LYS A 53 -5.84 8.69 11.37
N LEU A 54 -6.32 7.45 11.31
CA LEU A 54 -6.02 6.38 12.27
C LEU A 54 -4.69 5.67 11.97
N TYR A 55 -4.34 5.59 10.69
CA TYR A 55 -3.10 5.01 10.18
C TYR A 55 -2.21 6.12 9.64
N SER A 56 -1.26 6.62 10.45
CA SER A 56 -0.16 7.46 9.96
C SER A 56 0.70 6.68 8.97
N GLU A 57 1.40 7.36 8.04
CA GLU A 57 2.32 6.72 7.09
C GLU A 57 3.29 5.75 7.78
N GLN A 58 3.79 6.14 8.96
CA GLN A 58 4.69 5.35 9.78
C GLN A 58 4.03 4.04 10.29
N LYS A 59 2.73 4.09 10.62
CA LYS A 59 1.94 2.90 10.95
C LYS A 59 1.67 2.05 9.72
N CYS A 60 1.44 2.63 8.54
CA CYS A 60 1.32 1.88 7.29
C CYS A 60 2.61 1.12 6.98
N ARG A 61 3.79 1.77 7.03
CA ARG A 61 5.09 1.10 6.83
C ARG A 61 5.28 -0.10 7.78
N SER A 62 4.90 0.05 9.06
CA SER A 62 5.03 -1.03 10.06
C SER A 62 3.95 -2.12 9.94
N PHE A 63 2.72 -1.77 9.56
CA PHE A 63 1.61 -2.71 9.40
C PHE A 63 1.84 -3.67 8.22
N PHE A 64 2.37 -3.13 7.13
CA PHE A 64 2.67 -3.87 5.91
C PHE A 64 4.00 -4.65 5.99
N GLY A 65 4.97 -4.21 6.80
CA GLY A 65 6.22 -4.97 7.03
C GLY A 65 6.12 -6.11 8.05
N LYS A 66 5.20 -6.06 9.02
CA LYS A 66 5.03 -7.12 10.05
C LYS A 66 3.95 -8.14 9.70
N SER A 67 2.95 -7.73 8.93
CA SER A 67 1.85 -8.62 8.52
C SER A 67 2.23 -9.19 7.17
N GLY A 68 2.90 -10.34 7.13
CA GLY A 68 3.12 -11.08 5.89
C GLY A 68 1.78 -11.40 5.22
N ILE A 69 1.38 -10.53 4.30
CA ILE A 69 0.37 -10.71 3.25
C ILE A 69 1.13 -10.54 1.94
#